data_AF-V8P2E4-F1
#
_entry.id   AF-V8P2E4-F1
#
_cell.length_a   1.000
_cell.length_b   1.000
_cell.length_c   1.000
_cell.angle_alpha   90.00
_cell.angle_beta   90.00
_cell.angle_gamma   90.00
#
_symmetry.space_group_name_H-M   'P 1'
#
loop_
_entity.id
_entity.type
_entity.pdbx_description
1 polymer ?
#
loop_
_entity_poly.entity_id
_entity_poly.type
_entity_poly.pdbx_seq_one_letter_code
_entity_poly.pdbx_strand_id
1 'polypeptide(L)'
;MYSVTFLRAAGLPEAALDLGPMSFGQLGCPQDDDKINRDEEEMAWKFLSLAEISIMLEQDIAGVEKSLEEFLNLKHRLTSLTEAALLDYYVSGFWWAKGLEFSSVQIGGFLTLLNVLLDNLETYHMSLEENIQELASAMAGIGLNNSEISGGFEFFTIDQAKAIINYVKSSLFQHYTLYEYLFHSPREELVIGDEEICGMH
;
A
#
# COMPACT_ATOMS: atom_id res chain seq x y z
N MET A 1 7.43 18.93 -9.53
CA MET A 1 8.07 18.17 -10.62
C MET A 1 7.35 16.84 -10.64
N TYR A 2 6.58 16.58 -11.71
CA TYR A 2 5.44 15.68 -11.72
C TYR A 2 5.84 14.20 -11.81
N SER A 3 5.16 13.33 -11.05
CA SER A 3 4.92 11.95 -11.47
C SER A 3 3.42 11.72 -11.70
N VAL A 4 2.85 12.53 -12.60
CA VAL A 4 1.56 12.26 -13.26
C VAL A 4 1.74 11.15 -14.33
N THR A 5 2.97 10.69 -14.55
CA THR A 5 3.33 9.69 -15.56
C THR A 5 2.80 8.29 -15.21
N PHE A 6 2.62 7.96 -13.93
CA PHE A 6 2.15 6.61 -13.55
C PHE A 6 0.62 6.46 -13.65
N LEU A 7 -0.14 7.52 -13.34
CA LEU A 7 -1.61 7.48 -13.34
C LEU A 7 -2.24 7.43 -14.74
N ARG A 8 -1.52 7.83 -15.79
CA ARG A 8 -2.02 7.79 -17.17
C ARG A 8 -1.89 6.43 -17.86
N ALA A 9 -1.14 5.50 -17.29
CA ALA A 9 -0.92 4.16 -17.85
C ALA A 9 -2.03 3.14 -17.49
N ALA A 10 -2.99 3.51 -16.61
CA ALA A 10 -3.99 2.59 -16.06
C ALA A 10 -5.34 2.50 -16.82
N GLY A 11 -5.53 3.24 -17.91
CA GLY A 11 -6.57 2.95 -18.91
C GLY A 11 -8.03 2.85 -18.40
N LEU A 12 -8.51 3.77 -17.56
CA LEU A 12 -9.91 3.79 -17.11
C LEU A 12 -10.83 4.50 -18.13
N PRO A 13 -11.95 3.89 -18.55
CA PRO A 13 -12.92 4.53 -19.44
C PRO A 13 -13.93 5.43 -18.69
N GLU A 14 -14.17 6.62 -19.24
CA GLU A 14 -15.29 7.52 -18.91
C GLU A 14 -16.59 7.00 -19.53
N ALA A 15 -17.56 6.59 -18.71
CA ALA A 15 -18.99 6.79 -18.95
C ALA A 15 -19.82 6.33 -17.75
N ALA A 16 -20.72 7.21 -17.31
CA ALA A 16 -21.60 7.05 -16.17
C ALA A 16 -23.07 6.94 -16.63
N LEU A 17 -23.91 6.45 -15.70
CA LEU A 17 -25.35 6.71 -15.52
C LEU A 17 -26.35 5.95 -16.40
N ASP A 18 -27.19 5.09 -15.78
CA ASP A 18 -28.59 5.41 -15.42
C ASP A 18 -29.36 4.13 -15.00
N LEU A 19 -30.12 4.21 -13.90
CA LEU A 19 -31.55 3.85 -13.78
C LEU A 19 -32.00 3.71 -12.30
N GLY A 20 -33.10 4.40 -12.00
CA GLY A 20 -33.64 4.69 -10.66
C GLY A 20 -34.32 3.56 -9.87
N PRO A 21 -35.12 3.90 -8.83
CA PRO A 21 -35.23 3.12 -7.61
C PRO A 21 -36.35 2.09 -7.63
N MET A 22 -36.12 0.93 -7.00
CA MET A 22 -37.16 -0.05 -6.66
C MET A 22 -37.24 -0.22 -5.14
N SER A 23 -38.38 0.18 -4.58
CA SER A 23 -38.76 0.03 -3.17
C SER A 23 -39.33 -1.36 -2.93
N PHE A 24 -38.92 -2.05 -1.85
CA PHE A 24 -39.73 -3.08 -1.21
C PHE A 24 -39.39 -3.24 0.28
N GLY A 25 -40.42 -3.10 1.12
CA GLY A 25 -40.72 -3.94 2.29
C GLY A 25 -39.77 -3.97 3.49
N GLN A 26 -40.18 -3.31 4.59
CA GLN A 26 -39.66 -3.55 5.95
C GLN A 26 -40.10 -4.93 6.47
N LEU A 27 -39.13 -5.73 6.93
CA LEU A 27 -39.30 -6.79 7.92
C LEU A 27 -38.09 -6.73 8.85
N GLY A 28 -38.32 -6.30 10.10
CA GLY A 28 -37.29 -6.20 11.12
C GLY A 28 -36.88 -7.57 11.63
N CYS A 29 -35.57 -7.80 11.65
CA CYS A 29 -34.90 -8.81 12.46
C CYS A 29 -33.85 -8.12 13.36
N PRO A 30 -33.54 -8.67 14.54
CA PRO A 30 -32.75 -7.98 15.56
C PRO A 30 -31.33 -7.65 15.06
N GLN A 31 -30.85 -6.47 15.45
CA GLN A 31 -29.50 -5.98 15.18
C GLN A 31 -28.45 -6.96 15.73
N ASP A 32 -27.67 -7.55 14.83
CA ASP A 32 -26.46 -8.35 15.13
C ASP A 32 -25.23 -7.44 15.03
N ASP A 33 -25.34 -6.20 15.54
CA ASP A 33 -24.29 -5.16 15.50
C ASP A 33 -23.06 -5.55 16.37
N ASP A 34 -23.20 -6.54 17.24
CA ASP A 34 -22.14 -7.07 18.13
C ASP A 34 -21.25 -8.16 17.50
N LYS A 35 -21.57 -8.65 16.29
CA LYS A 35 -20.68 -9.55 15.53
C LYS A 35 -19.75 -8.81 14.59
N ILE A 36 -20.24 -7.74 13.97
CA ILE A 36 -19.47 -6.92 13.02
C ILE A 36 -18.24 -6.30 13.69
N ASN A 37 -18.34 -5.94 14.98
CA ASN A 37 -17.23 -5.36 15.75
C ASN A 37 -16.09 -6.35 16.08
N ARG A 38 -16.36 -7.66 16.18
CA ARG A 38 -15.35 -8.64 16.62
C ARG A 38 -14.41 -9.05 15.48
N ASP A 39 -14.96 -9.14 14.28
CA ASP A 39 -14.21 -9.48 13.06
C ASP A 39 -13.38 -8.28 12.56
N GLU A 40 -13.75 -7.05 12.94
CA GLU A 40 -12.94 -5.85 12.70
C GLU A 40 -11.64 -5.83 13.54
N GLU A 41 -11.63 -6.44 14.73
CA GLU A 41 -10.47 -6.52 15.63
C GLU A 41 -9.53 -7.72 15.35
N GLU A 42 -9.99 -8.77 14.65
CA GLU A 42 -9.21 -10.02 14.45
C GLU A 42 -8.49 -10.14 13.09
N MET A 43 -8.37 -9.06 12.32
CA MET A 43 -7.37 -9.02 11.25
C MET A 43 -6.02 -8.64 11.85
N ALA A 44 -5.29 -9.63 12.40
CA ALA A 44 -3.94 -9.50 12.97
C ALA A 44 -2.89 -8.88 12.02
N TRP A 45 -3.29 -8.63 10.77
CA TRP A 45 -2.49 -8.11 9.66
C TRP A 45 -3.05 -6.78 9.16
N LYS A 46 -3.36 -5.81 10.03
CA LYS A 46 -3.78 -4.47 9.60
C LYS A 46 -2.65 -3.47 9.82
N PHE A 47 -2.07 -2.99 8.73
CA PHE A 47 -1.15 -1.86 8.71
C PHE A 47 -1.87 -0.57 9.11
N LEU A 48 -3.02 -0.29 8.48
CA LEU A 48 -3.91 0.83 8.83
C LEU A 48 -5.22 0.31 9.39
N SER A 49 -5.81 1.05 10.33
CA SER A 49 -7.16 0.80 10.82
C SER A 49 -8.21 1.09 9.75
N LEU A 50 -9.39 0.46 9.86
CA LEU A 50 -10.51 0.73 8.94
C LEU A 50 -11.02 2.17 9.05
N ALA A 51 -10.91 2.78 10.24
CA ALA A 51 -11.24 4.19 10.45
C ALA A 51 -10.31 5.11 9.65
N GLU A 52 -8.99 4.88 9.71
CA GLU A 52 -8.00 5.64 8.93
C GLU A 52 -8.26 5.52 7.42
N ILE A 53 -8.51 4.28 6.95
CA ILE A 53 -8.82 4.05 5.52
C ILE A 53 -10.10 4.77 5.11
N SER A 54 -11.14 4.72 5.93
CA SER A 54 -12.43 5.37 5.62
C SER A 54 -12.28 6.88 5.56
N ILE A 55 -11.51 7.48 6.46
CA ILE A 55 -11.18 8.91 6.43
C ILE A 55 -10.41 9.26 5.15
N MET A 56 -9.40 8.47 4.78
CA MET A 56 -8.59 8.71 3.59
C MET A 56 -9.39 8.56 2.28
N LEU A 57 -10.40 7.69 2.24
CA LEU A 57 -11.26 7.50 1.07
C LEU A 57 -12.03 8.77 0.69
N GLU A 58 -12.39 9.59 1.68
CA GLU A 58 -13.11 10.85 1.51
C GLU A 58 -12.19 12.04 1.15
N GLN A 59 -10.88 11.84 1.16
CA GLN A 59 -9.90 12.89 0.93
C GLN A 59 -9.43 12.98 -0.53
N ASP A 60 -8.89 14.15 -0.85
CA ASP A 60 -8.13 14.39 -2.08
C ASP A 60 -6.68 13.89 -1.94
N ILE A 61 -5.88 14.10 -2.99
CA ILE A 61 -4.48 13.64 -3.04
C ILE A 61 -3.67 14.20 -1.87
N ALA A 62 -3.79 15.51 -1.60
CA ALA A 62 -3.02 16.17 -0.54
C ALA A 62 -3.43 15.69 0.85
N GLY A 63 -4.72 15.41 1.07
CA GLY A 63 -5.21 14.81 2.31
C GLY A 63 -4.59 13.43 2.55
N VAL A 64 -4.69 12.54 1.56
CA VAL A 64 -4.14 11.17 1.64
C VAL A 64 -2.63 11.18 1.88
N GLU A 65 -1.89 12.02 1.16
CA GLU A 65 -0.44 12.21 1.36
C GLU A 65 -0.13 12.64 2.79
N LYS A 66 -0.88 13.60 3.33
CA LYS A 66 -0.69 14.08 4.70
C LYS A 66 -1.02 13.00 5.74
N SER A 67 -2.12 12.27 5.57
CA SER A 67 -2.50 11.19 6.48
C SER A 67 -1.46 10.08 6.51
N LEU A 68 -0.91 9.68 5.36
CA LEU A 68 0.15 8.67 5.31
C LEU A 68 1.49 9.19 5.85
N GLU A 69 1.84 10.46 5.61
CA GLU A 69 3.03 11.10 6.19
C GLU A 69 2.97 11.10 7.73
N GLU A 70 1.82 11.46 8.29
CA GLU A 70 1.59 11.47 9.74
C GLU A 70 1.59 10.06 10.33
N PHE A 71 0.91 9.11 9.69
CA PHE A 71 0.86 7.71 10.12
C PHE A 71 2.25 7.06 10.13
N LEU A 72 3.02 7.24 9.06
CA LEU A 72 4.39 6.74 8.91
C LEU A 72 5.41 7.52 9.76
N ASN A 73 5.00 8.63 10.39
CA ASN A 73 5.85 9.51 11.19
C ASN A 73 7.10 10.01 10.43
N LEU A 74 6.92 10.39 9.17
CA LEU A 74 7.99 10.91 8.29
C LEU A 74 8.24 12.40 8.60
N LYS A 75 9.45 12.74 9.08
CA LYS A 75 9.79 14.09 9.56
C LYS A 75 10.68 14.87 8.61
N HIS A 76 11.30 14.17 7.67
CA HIS A 76 12.34 14.67 6.79
C HIS A 76 12.02 14.39 5.32
N ARG A 77 10.76 14.18 4.94
CA ARG A 77 10.33 13.89 3.56
C ARG A 77 11.01 14.78 2.51
N LEU A 78 11.13 16.08 2.75
CA LEU A 78 11.72 17.03 1.78
C LEU A 78 13.25 16.89 1.63
N THR A 79 13.91 16.22 2.57
CA THR A 79 15.37 16.13 2.66
C THR A 79 15.88 14.68 2.72
N SER A 80 14.99 13.70 2.84
CA SER A 80 15.30 12.27 2.93
C SER A 80 14.65 11.55 1.75
N LEU A 81 15.48 11.12 0.80
CA LEU A 81 15.01 10.38 -0.37
C LEU A 81 14.28 9.09 0.03
N THR A 82 14.75 8.40 1.07
CA THR A 82 14.09 7.21 1.62
C THR A 82 12.66 7.55 2.08
N GLU A 83 12.47 8.59 2.89
CA GLU A 83 11.13 8.96 3.37
C GLU A 83 10.21 9.42 2.23
N ALA A 84 10.73 10.14 1.25
CA ALA A 84 9.96 10.52 0.06
C ALA A 84 9.51 9.29 -0.73
N ALA A 85 10.41 8.32 -0.96
CA ALA A 85 10.09 7.08 -1.67
C ALA A 85 9.09 6.22 -0.90
N LEU A 86 9.19 6.14 0.43
CA LEU A 86 8.21 5.46 1.27
C LEU A 86 6.82 6.08 1.14
N LEU A 87 6.72 7.40 1.22
CA LEU A 87 5.43 8.07 1.06
C LEU A 87 4.84 7.81 -0.33
N ASP A 88 5.64 7.99 -1.38
CA ASP A 88 5.21 7.74 -2.76
C ASP A 88 4.73 6.30 -2.97
N TYR A 89 5.39 5.32 -2.34
CA TYR A 89 5.01 3.90 -2.40
C TYR A 89 3.60 3.65 -1.84
N TYR A 90 3.33 4.14 -0.61
CA TYR A 90 2.04 3.93 0.04
C TYR A 90 0.91 4.76 -0.59
N VAL A 91 1.18 6.01 -0.96
CA VAL A 91 0.20 6.88 -1.64
C VAL A 91 -0.19 6.28 -2.99
N SER A 92 0.79 5.83 -3.78
CA SER A 92 0.52 5.17 -5.06
C SER A 92 -0.29 3.88 -4.88
N GLY A 93 0.04 3.08 -3.87
CA GLY A 93 -0.71 1.87 -3.54
C GLY A 93 -2.16 2.16 -3.18
N PHE A 94 -2.39 3.13 -2.30
CA PHE A 94 -3.73 3.54 -1.89
C PHE A 94 -4.57 3.97 -3.11
N TRP A 95 -4.04 4.86 -3.95
CA TRP A 95 -4.77 5.37 -5.12
C TRP A 95 -5.00 4.31 -6.18
N TRP A 96 -4.05 3.39 -6.37
CA TRP A 96 -4.23 2.26 -7.27
C TRP A 96 -5.38 1.36 -6.82
N ALA A 97 -5.42 0.98 -5.54
CA ALA A 97 -6.48 0.14 -4.99
C ALA A 97 -7.85 0.85 -5.02
N LYS A 98 -7.88 2.14 -4.68
CA LYS A 98 -9.09 2.98 -4.80
C LYS A 98 -9.58 3.06 -6.24
N GLY A 99 -8.68 3.20 -7.22
CA GLY A 99 -9.01 3.21 -8.65
C GLY A 99 -9.56 1.90 -9.19
N LEU A 100 -9.31 0.78 -8.52
CA LEU A 100 -9.91 -0.53 -8.79
C LEU A 100 -11.18 -0.80 -7.97
N GLU A 101 -11.70 0.21 -7.27
CA GLU A 101 -12.92 0.12 -6.45
C GLU A 101 -12.85 -0.95 -5.35
N PHE A 102 -11.66 -1.17 -4.79
CA PHE A 102 -11.50 -2.06 -3.64
C PHE A 102 -12.30 -1.53 -2.45
N SER A 103 -12.95 -2.42 -1.69
CA SER A 103 -13.61 -2.05 -0.43
C SER A 103 -12.59 -1.57 0.61
N SER A 104 -13.03 -0.88 1.68
CA SER A 104 -12.12 -0.44 2.75
C SER A 104 -11.32 -1.60 3.35
N VAL A 105 -11.94 -2.78 3.49
CA VAL A 105 -11.27 -4.00 3.96
C VAL A 105 -10.21 -4.46 2.96
N GLN A 106 -10.53 -4.47 1.67
CA GLN A 106 -9.60 -4.84 0.60
C GLN A 106 -8.43 -3.85 0.49
N ILE A 107 -8.67 -2.55 0.62
CA ILE A 107 -7.60 -1.53 0.64
C ILE A 107 -6.68 -1.75 1.85
N GLY A 108 -7.25 -1.98 3.03
CA GLY A 108 -6.46 -2.27 4.24
C GLY A 108 -5.62 -3.53 4.12
N GLY A 109 -6.21 -4.60 3.58
CA GLY A 109 -5.48 -5.83 3.27
C GLY A 109 -4.34 -5.60 2.30
N PHE A 110 -4.61 -4.91 1.19
CA PHE A 110 -3.60 -4.62 0.18
C PHE A 110 -2.44 -3.77 0.72
N LEU A 111 -2.74 -2.70 1.47
CA LEU A 111 -1.69 -1.86 2.07
C LEU A 111 -0.87 -2.63 3.11
N THR A 112 -1.48 -3.57 3.81
CA THR A 112 -0.74 -4.45 4.72
C THR A 112 0.20 -5.38 3.96
N LEU A 113 -0.26 -5.98 2.85
CA LEU A 113 0.61 -6.76 1.98
C LEU A 113 1.79 -5.91 1.49
N LEU A 114 1.53 -4.67 1.05
CA LEU A 114 2.60 -3.76 0.63
C LEU A 114 3.62 -3.49 1.75
N ASN A 115 3.14 -3.30 2.99
CA ASN A 115 4.00 -3.11 4.15
C ASN A 115 4.83 -4.36 4.47
N VAL A 116 4.22 -5.55 4.46
CA VAL A 116 4.92 -6.82 4.70
C VAL A 116 6.06 -7.02 3.69
N LEU A 117 5.79 -6.83 2.41
CA LEU A 117 6.80 -7.01 1.37
C LEU A 117 7.92 -5.97 1.46
N LEU A 118 7.60 -4.74 1.89
CA LEU A 118 8.61 -3.71 2.08
C LEU A 118 9.47 -3.99 3.33
N ASP A 119 8.86 -4.41 4.42
CA ASP A 119 9.52 -4.77 5.68
C ASP A 119 10.44 -6.00 5.53
N ASN A 120 10.03 -6.98 4.70
CA ASN A 120 10.89 -8.10 4.28
C ASN A 120 12.22 -7.62 3.70
N LEU A 121 12.19 -6.53 2.94
CA LEU A 121 13.39 -5.92 2.41
C LEU A 121 14.11 -5.07 3.46
N GLU A 122 13.41 -4.12 4.09
CA GLU A 122 13.99 -3.15 5.02
C GLU A 122 14.63 -3.81 6.25
N THR A 123 13.87 -4.66 6.94
CA THR A 123 14.23 -5.24 8.25
C THR A 123 14.94 -6.58 8.10
N TYR A 124 14.46 -7.45 7.22
CA TYR A 124 14.93 -8.83 7.11
C TYR A 124 15.98 -9.03 6.01
N HIS A 125 16.28 -7.99 5.21
CA HIS A 125 17.23 -8.05 4.10
C HIS A 125 16.93 -9.22 3.13
N MET A 126 15.67 -9.58 2.96
CA MET A 126 15.29 -10.66 2.06
C MET A 126 15.67 -10.30 0.63
N SER A 127 16.21 -11.29 -0.10
CA SER A 127 16.41 -11.18 -1.53
C SER A 127 15.08 -11.06 -2.27
N LEU A 128 15.12 -10.57 -3.51
CA LEU A 128 13.94 -10.51 -4.37
C LEU A 128 13.27 -11.89 -4.53
N GLU A 129 14.05 -12.96 -4.62
CA GLU A 129 13.52 -14.32 -4.76
C GLU A 129 12.74 -14.76 -3.52
N GLU A 130 13.31 -14.56 -2.32
CA GLU A 130 12.65 -14.89 -1.05
C GLU A 130 11.35 -14.09 -0.88
N ASN A 131 11.37 -12.79 -1.21
CA ASN A 131 10.19 -11.94 -1.06
C ASN A 131 9.08 -12.27 -2.09
N ILE A 132 9.45 -12.77 -3.28
CA ILE A 132 8.49 -13.35 -4.23
C ILE A 132 7.85 -14.62 -3.66
N GLN A 133 8.61 -15.45 -2.94
CA GLN A 133 8.07 -16.65 -2.29
C GLN A 133 7.10 -16.30 -1.15
N GLU A 134 7.39 -15.26 -0.38
CA GLU A 134 6.47 -14.70 0.63
C GLU A 134 5.17 -14.21 -0.01
N LEU A 135 5.24 -13.44 -1.10
CA LEU A 135 4.05 -13.04 -1.86
C LEU A 135 3.25 -14.27 -2.36
N ALA A 136 3.94 -15.27 -2.92
CA ALA A 136 3.30 -16.48 -3.41
C ALA A 136 2.58 -17.25 -2.27
N SER A 137 3.18 -17.28 -1.09
CA SER A 137 2.63 -17.93 0.10
C SER A 137 1.43 -17.16 0.65
N ALA A 138 1.51 -15.82 0.71
CA ALA A 138 0.40 -14.96 1.11
C ALA A 138 -0.81 -15.07 0.15
N MET A 139 -0.54 -15.26 -1.14
CA MET A 139 -1.57 -15.42 -2.17
C MET A 139 -2.08 -16.87 -2.29
N ALA A 140 -1.41 -17.83 -1.67
CA ALA A 140 -1.85 -19.22 -1.65
C ALA A 140 -3.15 -19.32 -0.82
N GLY A 141 -4.19 -19.89 -1.42
CA GLY A 141 -5.51 -20.03 -0.79
C GLY A 141 -6.60 -19.10 -1.34
N ILE A 142 -6.23 -18.05 -2.11
CA ILE A 142 -7.24 -17.18 -2.74
C ILE A 142 -8.10 -17.97 -3.73
N GLY A 143 -9.41 -17.99 -3.50
CA GLY A 143 -10.39 -18.72 -4.32
C GLY A 143 -10.66 -20.17 -3.88
N LEU A 144 -10.09 -20.63 -2.76
CA LEU A 144 -10.37 -21.95 -2.18
C LEU A 144 -11.16 -21.78 -0.88
N ASN A 145 -12.43 -22.20 -0.87
CA ASN A 145 -13.36 -21.98 0.25
C ASN A 145 -13.02 -22.73 1.56
N ASN A 146 -11.94 -23.52 1.64
CA ASN A 146 -11.59 -24.37 2.78
C ASN A 146 -10.08 -24.72 2.81
N SER A 147 -9.19 -23.74 2.66
CA SER A 147 -7.75 -24.01 2.77
C SER A 147 -7.26 -23.74 4.20
N GLU A 148 -6.72 -24.75 4.89
CA GLU A 148 -5.91 -24.54 6.10
C GLU A 148 -4.64 -23.70 5.80
N ILE A 149 -4.33 -23.51 4.51
CA ILE A 149 -3.23 -22.73 3.95
C ILE A 149 -3.85 -21.44 3.39
N SER A 150 -4.25 -20.54 4.27
CA SER A 150 -4.81 -19.24 3.91
C SER A 150 -3.94 -18.15 4.49
N GLY A 151 -3.34 -17.34 3.62
CA GLY A 151 -2.52 -16.18 4.02
C GLY A 151 -3.32 -14.99 4.58
N GLY A 152 -4.62 -15.16 4.85
CA GLY A 152 -5.48 -14.09 5.37
C GLY A 152 -6.02 -13.11 4.32
N PHE A 153 -5.84 -13.39 3.03
CA PHE A 153 -6.25 -12.54 1.90
C PHE A 153 -7.44 -13.09 1.10
N GLU A 154 -8.25 -13.96 1.69
CA GLU A 154 -9.38 -14.66 1.04
C GLU A 154 -10.50 -13.73 0.54
N PHE A 155 -10.54 -12.49 1.03
CA PHE A 155 -11.50 -11.47 0.60
C PHE A 155 -11.20 -10.86 -0.78
N PHE A 156 -10.08 -11.24 -1.42
CA PHE A 156 -9.83 -10.91 -2.83
C PHE A 156 -10.37 -11.98 -3.77
N THR A 157 -10.92 -11.54 -4.90
CA THR A 157 -11.21 -12.44 -6.02
C THR A 157 -9.92 -12.85 -6.73
N ILE A 158 -9.99 -13.92 -7.53
CA ILE A 158 -8.85 -14.37 -8.36
C ILE A 158 -8.34 -13.26 -9.29
N ASP A 159 -9.22 -12.44 -9.86
CA ASP A 159 -8.81 -11.36 -10.76
C ASP A 159 -8.20 -10.17 -10.01
N GLN A 160 -8.70 -9.85 -8.81
CA GLN A 160 -8.06 -8.88 -7.92
C GLN A 160 -6.66 -9.37 -7.48
N ALA A 161 -6.51 -10.65 -7.15
CA ALA A 161 -5.20 -11.22 -6.81
C ALA A 161 -4.19 -11.11 -7.97
N LYS A 162 -4.61 -11.42 -9.20
CA LYS A 162 -3.76 -11.20 -10.40
C LYS A 162 -3.38 -9.73 -10.56
N ALA A 163 -4.33 -8.81 -10.36
CA ALA A 163 -4.07 -7.38 -10.44
C ALA A 163 -3.05 -6.93 -9.39
N ILE A 164 -3.18 -7.41 -8.15
CA ILE A 164 -2.24 -7.15 -7.05
C ILE A 164 -0.85 -7.67 -7.38
N ILE A 165 -0.72 -8.92 -7.84
CA ILE A 165 0.56 -9.51 -8.24
C ILE A 165 1.22 -8.66 -9.33
N ASN A 166 0.45 -8.23 -10.34
CA ASN A 166 0.97 -7.37 -11.41
C ASN A 166 1.41 -6.00 -10.87
N TYR A 167 0.63 -5.39 -9.98
CA TYR A 167 1.00 -4.12 -9.35
C TYR A 167 2.31 -4.25 -8.58
N VAL A 168 2.40 -5.21 -7.65
CA VAL A 168 3.61 -5.46 -6.83
C VAL A 168 4.83 -5.72 -7.71
N LYS A 169 4.65 -6.50 -8.79
CA LYS A 169 5.71 -6.77 -9.75
C LYS A 169 6.24 -5.50 -10.41
N SER A 170 5.34 -4.62 -10.86
CA SER A 170 5.69 -3.38 -11.56
C SER A 170 6.12 -2.22 -10.65
N SER A 171 5.85 -2.32 -9.35
CA SER A 171 6.19 -1.31 -8.34
C SER A 171 7.41 -1.73 -7.52
N LEU A 172 7.22 -2.54 -6.48
CA LEU A 172 8.29 -2.94 -5.57
C LEU A 172 9.36 -3.79 -6.25
N PHE A 173 8.96 -4.89 -6.89
CA PHE A 173 9.92 -5.90 -7.39
C PHE A 173 10.75 -5.39 -8.58
N GLN A 174 10.16 -4.59 -9.46
CA GLN A 174 10.91 -3.96 -10.55
C GLN A 174 11.94 -2.94 -10.02
N HIS A 175 11.73 -2.39 -8.83
CA HIS A 175 12.59 -1.38 -8.21
C HIS A 175 13.33 -1.91 -6.98
N TYR A 176 13.45 -3.24 -6.84
CA TYR A 176 13.95 -3.88 -5.61
C TYR A 176 15.34 -3.39 -5.19
N THR A 177 16.29 -3.35 -6.12
CA THR A 177 17.66 -2.86 -5.87
C THR A 177 17.69 -1.37 -5.48
N LEU A 178 16.74 -0.56 -5.97
CA LEU A 178 16.64 0.84 -5.56
C LEU A 178 16.21 0.91 -4.09
N TYR A 179 15.19 0.17 -3.69
CA TYR A 179 14.75 0.14 -2.29
C TYR A 179 15.83 -0.43 -1.36
N GLU A 180 16.54 -1.48 -1.79
CA GLU A 180 17.69 -2.04 -1.07
C GLU A 180 18.76 -0.97 -0.83
N TYR A 181 19.09 -0.19 -1.86
CA TYR A 181 20.00 0.95 -1.72
C TYR A 181 19.44 2.02 -0.77
N LEU A 182 18.15 2.35 -0.84
CA LEU A 182 17.54 3.37 0.02
C LEU A 182 17.54 2.99 1.52
N PHE A 183 17.44 1.70 1.83
CA PHE A 183 17.42 1.20 3.20
C PHE A 183 18.80 0.91 3.76
N HIS A 184 19.71 0.37 2.94
CA HIS A 184 20.96 -0.23 3.43
C HIS A 184 22.23 0.47 2.94
N SER A 185 22.12 1.46 2.04
CA SER A 185 23.30 2.20 1.62
C SER A 185 23.82 3.07 2.77
N PRO A 186 25.13 2.99 3.12
CA PRO A 186 25.74 3.96 4.00
C PRO A 186 25.70 5.32 3.30
N ARG A 187 24.78 6.19 3.73
CA ARG A 187 24.62 7.52 3.15
C ARG A 187 25.98 8.25 3.16
N GLU A 188 26.31 8.86 2.02
CA GLU A 188 27.53 9.59 1.74
C GLU A 188 27.98 10.44 2.94
N GLU A 189 29.16 10.12 3.47
CA GLU A 189 29.94 11.04 4.28
C GLU A 189 30.08 12.32 3.45
N LEU A 190 29.52 13.43 3.94
CA LEU A 190 29.82 14.76 3.41
C LEU A 190 31.32 14.98 3.58
N VAL A 191 32.13 14.59 2.60
CA VAL A 191 33.50 15.06 2.46
C VAL A 191 33.39 16.51 2.04
N ILE A 192 33.21 17.39 3.03
CA ILE A 192 33.51 18.81 2.87
C ILE A 192 35.00 18.82 2.56
N GLY A 193 35.35 19.01 1.29
CA GLY A 193 36.72 19.26 0.90
C GLY A 193 37.18 20.49 1.65
N ASP A 194 38.13 20.32 2.56
CA ASP A 194 38.87 21.44 3.14
C ASP A 194 39.56 22.16 1.98
N GLU A 195 38.99 23.28 1.55
CA GLU A 195 39.74 24.25 0.76
C GLU A 195 40.84 24.79 1.68
N GLU A 196 42.02 24.16 1.58
CA GLU A 196 43.26 24.66 2.15
C GLU A 196 43.53 26.04 1.53
N ILE A 197 43.18 27.10 2.25
CA ILE A 197 43.60 28.46 1.93
C ILE A 197 45.12 28.50 2.12
N CYS A 198 45.85 28.15 1.06
CA CYS A 198 47.28 28.30 0.98
C CYS A 198 47.60 29.79 1.20
N GLY A 199 48.30 30.08 2.30
CA GLY A 199 48.63 31.43 2.71
C GLY A 199 49.34 32.20 1.61
N MET A 200 48.85 33.40 1.31
CA MET A 200 49.62 34.37 0.54
C MET A 200 50.66 35.02 1.45
N HIS A 201 51.93 34.81 1.09
CA HIS A 201 53.12 35.43 1.65
C HIS A 201 53.30 36.84 1.10
#